data_AF-A0A7J7X0G9-F1
#
_entry.id   AF-A0A7J7X0G9-F1
#
_cell.length_a   1.000
_cell.length_b   1.000
_cell.length_c   1.000
_cell.angle_alpha   90.00
_cell.angle_beta   90.00
_cell.angle_gamma   90.00
#
_symmetry.space_group_name_H-M   'P 1'
#
loop_
_entity.id
_entity.type
_entity.pdbx_description
1 polymer ?
#
loop_
_entity_poly.entity_id
_entity_poly.type
_entity_poly.pdbx_seq_one_letter_code
_entity_poly.pdbx_strand_id
1 'polypeptide(L)'
;MQLGAPRAVLLAALLVGLRGEKGRLLSGQPVCRGGTQRPCYKVLYFHDASRRLNFEEARAACRRDGGQLVSIESEDEQRLIEKFIENLMASDGDFWIGLWRREEKQSKGTACQDLYTWTDGSLSTFRGTNSSFSGAGR
;
A
#
# COMPACT_ATOMS: atom_id res chain seq x y z
N MET A 1 36.49 54.30 -6.48
CA MET A 1 36.73 54.55 -7.92
C MET A 1 37.05 53.20 -8.55
N GLN A 2 36.02 52.47 -8.98
CA GLN A 2 35.51 52.36 -10.36
C GLN A 2 36.00 51.02 -10.95
N LEU A 3 35.24 49.93 -10.77
CA LEU A 3 34.24 49.40 -11.70
C LEU A 3 34.86 48.70 -12.93
N GLY A 4 35.01 47.37 -12.84
CA GLY A 4 35.13 46.48 -13.99
C GLY A 4 33.80 45.78 -14.24
N ALA A 5 33.22 45.97 -15.42
CA ALA A 5 31.93 45.41 -15.84
C ALA A 5 32.07 43.92 -16.28
N PRO A 6 30.95 43.16 -16.34
CA PRO A 6 30.93 41.72 -16.14
C PRO A 6 31.13 40.94 -17.45
N ARG A 7 31.73 39.74 -17.39
CA ARG A 7 31.67 38.78 -18.50
C ARG A 7 30.74 37.62 -18.13
N ALA A 8 29.59 37.66 -18.80
CA ALA A 8 28.81 36.53 -19.27
C ALA A 8 28.56 35.37 -18.30
N VAL A 9 27.36 35.41 -17.72
CA VAL A 9 26.41 34.30 -17.57
C VAL A 9 26.88 32.98 -18.20
N LEU A 10 27.31 32.03 -17.36
CA LEU A 10 27.09 30.62 -17.62
C LEU A 10 26.19 30.09 -16.49
N LEU A 11 24.89 30.31 -16.69
CA LEU A 11 23.85 29.49 -16.08
C LEU A 11 24.01 28.07 -16.65
N ALA A 12 24.94 27.30 -16.11
CA ALA A 12 24.85 25.85 -16.17
C ALA A 12 23.79 25.44 -15.15
N ALA A 13 22.52 25.64 -15.52
CA ALA A 13 21.43 24.89 -14.94
C ALA A 13 21.72 23.42 -15.28
N LEU A 14 22.39 22.72 -14.37
CA LEU A 14 22.28 21.28 -14.28
C LEU A 14 20.81 21.01 -13.96
N LEU A 15 19.99 20.96 -15.01
CA LEU A 15 18.80 20.14 -15.06
C LEU A 15 19.32 18.70 -14.89
N VAL A 16 19.70 18.34 -13.67
CA VAL A 16 19.61 16.96 -13.23
C VAL A 16 18.16 16.62 -13.51
N GLY A 17 17.98 15.83 -14.57
CA GLY A 17 16.69 15.63 -15.18
C GLY A 17 15.67 15.35 -14.09
N LEU A 18 14.55 16.06 -14.16
CA LEU A 18 13.31 15.57 -13.57
C LEU A 18 13.02 14.24 -14.29
N ARG A 19 13.70 13.17 -13.84
CA ARG A 19 13.28 11.79 -14.07
C ARG A 19 11.85 11.80 -13.60
N GLY A 20 10.95 11.64 -14.57
CA GLY A 20 9.54 11.93 -14.42
C GLY A 20 9.04 11.61 -13.03
N GLU A 21 8.48 12.63 -12.38
CA GLU A 21 7.62 12.42 -11.23
C GLU A 21 6.43 11.59 -11.71
N LYS A 22 6.59 10.27 -11.74
CA LYS A 22 5.48 9.36 -11.50
C LYS A 22 4.95 9.81 -10.16
N GLY A 23 3.81 10.51 -10.17
CA GLY A 23 3.39 11.42 -9.09
C GLY A 23 3.66 10.93 -7.66
N ARG A 24 3.76 11.88 -6.74
CA ARG A 24 4.09 11.65 -5.33
C ARG A 24 3.36 10.43 -4.73
N LEU A 25 4.10 9.36 -4.46
CA LEU A 25 3.64 8.27 -3.59
C LEU A 25 3.62 8.86 -2.18
N LEU A 26 2.43 9.05 -1.59
CA LEU A 26 2.33 9.42 -0.18
C LEU A 26 2.49 8.15 0.65
N SER A 27 3.75 7.75 0.81
CA SER A 27 4.13 6.65 1.70
C SER A 27 4.15 7.20 3.12
N GLY A 28 3.15 6.85 3.94
CA GLY A 28 3.11 7.26 5.34
C GLY A 28 4.25 6.64 6.17
N GLN A 29 4.53 7.20 7.35
CA GLN A 29 5.41 6.52 8.33
C GLN A 29 4.75 5.21 8.79
N PRO A 30 5.53 4.14 9.02
CA PRO A 30 4.97 2.88 9.50
C PRO A 30 4.40 3.05 10.91
N VAL A 31 3.24 2.43 11.17
CA VAL A 31 2.58 2.37 12.48
C VAL A 31 2.75 0.97 13.04
N CYS A 32 3.37 0.85 14.20
CA CYS A 32 3.59 -0.42 14.88
C CYS A 32 2.60 -0.61 16.04
N ARG A 33 2.29 -1.87 16.38
CA ARG A 33 1.53 -2.18 17.60
C ARG A 33 2.25 -1.61 18.82
N GLY A 34 1.54 -0.90 19.70
CA GLY A 34 2.17 -0.27 20.88
C GLY A 34 3.31 0.71 20.55
N GLY A 35 3.37 1.24 19.32
CA GLY A 35 4.37 2.19 18.86
C GLY A 35 5.67 1.57 18.32
N THR A 36 6.12 0.44 18.86
CA THR A 36 7.38 -0.22 18.44
C THR A 36 7.28 -1.74 18.25
N GLN A 37 6.19 -2.36 18.72
CA GLN A 37 6.03 -3.80 18.66
C GLN A 37 5.57 -4.22 17.25
N ARG A 38 6.11 -5.34 16.78
CA ARG A 38 5.66 -5.95 15.53
C ARG A 38 4.30 -6.64 15.72
N PRO A 39 3.50 -6.78 14.65
CA PRO A 39 3.72 -6.27 13.30
C PRO A 39 3.59 -4.73 13.19
N CYS A 40 4.19 -4.17 12.14
CA CYS A 40 4.08 -2.77 11.77
C CYS A 40 3.41 -2.66 10.41
N TYR A 41 2.58 -1.64 10.22
CA TYR A 41 1.73 -1.44 9.07
C TYR A 41 2.09 -0.14 8.37
N LYS A 42 1.94 -0.13 7.05
CA LYS A 42 2.19 1.05 6.24
C LYS A 42 1.21 1.07 5.08
N VAL A 43 0.57 2.22 4.88
CA VAL A 43 -0.39 2.40 3.80
C VAL A 43 0.33 3.07 2.63
N LEU A 44 0.15 2.49 1.44
CA LEU A 44 0.58 3.06 0.18
C LEU A 44 -0.68 3.57 -0.53
N TYR A 45 -0.79 4.89 -0.68
CA TYR A 45 -1.98 5.53 -1.26
C TYR A 45 -1.61 6.51 -2.38
N PHE A 46 -2.49 6.57 -3.38
CA PHE A 46 -2.40 7.48 -4.52
C PHE A 46 -3.71 8.28 -4.61
N HIS A 47 -3.62 9.62 -4.48
CA HIS A 47 -4.77 10.50 -4.68
C HIS A 47 -5.33 10.43 -6.11
N ASP A 48 -4.45 10.23 -7.09
CA ASP A 48 -4.84 10.10 -8.49
C ASP A 48 -5.37 8.69 -8.76
N ALA A 49 -6.67 8.60 -9.06
CA ALA A 49 -7.35 7.34 -9.37
C ALA A 49 -6.73 6.59 -10.55
N SER A 50 -6.15 7.30 -11.53
CA SER A 50 -5.48 6.67 -12.68
C SER A 50 -4.21 5.90 -12.32
N ARG A 51 -3.72 6.09 -11.08
CA ARG A 51 -2.50 5.48 -10.55
C ARG A 51 -2.77 4.42 -9.49
N ARG A 52 -4.03 4.03 -9.30
CA ARG A 52 -4.41 2.90 -8.46
C ARG A 52 -3.77 1.64 -9.01
N LEU A 53 -3.10 0.92 -8.13
CA LEU A 53 -2.43 -0.33 -8.46
C LEU A 53 -3.45 -1.46 -8.52
N ASN A 54 -3.23 -2.44 -9.40
CA ASN A 54 -3.90 -3.72 -9.26
C ASN A 54 -3.28 -4.54 -8.11
N PHE A 55 -3.89 -5.68 -7.76
CA PHE A 55 -3.43 -6.51 -6.64
C PHE A 55 -1.96 -6.93 -6.73
N GLU A 56 -1.51 -7.43 -7.89
CA GLU A 56 -0.12 -7.88 -8.05
C GLU A 56 0.88 -6.72 -8.01
N GLU A 57 0.51 -5.57 -8.58
CA GLU A 57 1.30 -4.35 -8.47
C GLU A 57 1.42 -3.86 -7.02
N ALA A 58 0.32 -3.88 -6.26
CA ALA A 58 0.30 -3.53 -4.85
C ALA A 58 1.16 -4.51 -4.03
N ARG A 59 1.05 -5.81 -4.29
CA ARG A 59 1.88 -6.86 -3.69
C ARG A 59 3.37 -6.62 -3.97
N ALA A 60 3.72 -6.34 -5.22
CA ALA A 60 5.09 -6.04 -5.62
C ALA A 60 5.61 -4.74 -4.99
N ALA A 61 4.75 -3.72 -4.80
CA ALA A 61 5.11 -2.49 -4.12
C ALA A 61 5.44 -2.73 -2.64
N CYS A 62 4.59 -3.47 -1.91
CA CYS A 62 4.86 -3.83 -0.51
C CYS A 62 6.15 -4.64 -0.36
N ARG A 63 6.40 -5.60 -1.26
CA ARG A 63 7.65 -6.39 -1.25
C ARG A 63 8.90 -5.54 -1.49
N ARG A 64 8.83 -4.57 -2.40
CA ARG A 64 9.94 -3.62 -2.65
C ARG A 64 10.24 -2.74 -1.44
N ASP A 65 9.23 -2.47 -0.61
CA ASP A 65 9.35 -1.70 0.63
C ASP A 65 9.74 -2.58 1.84
N GLY A 66 10.09 -3.86 1.62
CA GLY A 66 10.50 -4.79 2.68
C GLY A 66 9.36 -5.40 3.50
N GLY A 67 8.11 -5.24 3.05
CA GLY A 67 6.92 -5.79 3.67
C GLY A 67 6.14 -6.74 2.77
N GLN A 68 4.88 -6.96 3.12
CA GLN A 68 3.91 -7.77 2.37
C GLN A 68 2.52 -7.14 2.53
N LEU A 69 1.58 -7.52 1.65
CA LEU A 69 0.19 -7.13 1.87
C LEU A 69 -0.29 -7.75 3.19
N VAL A 70 -1.03 -6.97 3.97
CA VAL A 70 -1.39 -7.30 5.35
C VAL A 70 -2.35 -8.49 5.43
N SER A 71 -2.06 -9.44 6.32
CA SER A 71 -3.05 -10.38 6.86
C SER A 71 -3.70 -9.76 8.09
N ILE A 72 -5.02 -9.89 8.23
CA ILE A 72 -5.71 -9.41 9.44
C ILE A 72 -6.07 -10.63 10.28
N GLU A 73 -5.57 -10.67 11.51
CA GLU A 73 -5.67 -11.82 12.42
C GLU A 73 -6.57 -11.59 13.62
N SER A 74 -6.94 -10.33 13.89
CA SER A 74 -7.78 -9.99 15.02
C SER A 74 -8.63 -8.75 14.77
N GLU A 75 -9.69 -8.60 15.56
CA GLU A 75 -10.54 -7.41 15.52
C GLU A 75 -9.78 -6.15 15.98
N ASP A 76 -8.87 -6.26 16.94
CA ASP A 76 -8.05 -5.12 17.39
C ASP A 76 -7.11 -4.62 16.28
N GLU A 77 -6.54 -5.55 15.50
CA GLU A 77 -5.73 -5.22 14.34
C GLU A 77 -6.55 -4.56 13.24
N GLN A 78 -7.73 -5.12 12.94
CA GLN A 78 -8.69 -4.53 12.00
C GLN A 78 -8.99 -3.07 12.38
N ARG A 79 -9.39 -2.81 13.63
CA ARG A 79 -9.71 -1.47 14.13
C ARG A 79 -8.52 -0.52 14.09
N LEU A 80 -7.31 -1.01 14.34
CA LEU A 80 -6.08 -0.20 14.27
C LEU A 80 -5.82 0.28 12.83
N ILE A 81 -5.93 -0.63 11.86
CA ILE A 81 -5.69 -0.34 10.44
C ILE A 81 -6.77 0.60 9.89
N GLU A 82 -8.05 0.39 10.26
CA GLU A 82 -9.16 1.26 9.88
C GLU A 82 -8.97 2.70 10.35
N LYS A 83 -8.68 2.90 11.64
CA LYS A 83 -8.38 4.23 12.19
C LYS A 83 -7.22 4.90 11.47
N PHE A 84 -6.21 4.13 11.08
CA PHE A 84 -5.08 4.68 10.35
C PHE A 84 -5.48 5.14 8.94
N ILE A 85 -6.34 4.40 8.26
CA ILE A 85 -6.89 4.75 6.95
C ILE A 85 -7.78 6.00 7.02
N GLU A 86 -8.68 6.07 8.01
CA GLU A 86 -9.55 7.24 8.23
C GLU A 86 -8.73 8.53 8.38
N ASN A 87 -7.64 8.46 9.16
CA ASN A 87 -6.74 9.60 9.38
C ASN A 87 -6.01 10.07 8.12
N LEU A 88 -5.87 9.22 7.10
CA LEU A 88 -5.19 9.57 5.85
C LEU A 88 -6.10 10.31 4.86
N MET A 89 -7.36 10.58 5.23
CA MET A 89 -8.39 11.14 4.34
C MET A 89 -8.53 10.37 3.01
N ALA A 90 -8.14 9.11 3.00
CA ALA A 90 -8.23 8.24 1.86
C ALA A 90 -9.65 7.65 1.80
N SER A 91 -10.64 8.52 1.61
CA SER A 91 -12.07 8.20 1.73
C SER A 91 -12.65 7.49 0.50
N ASP A 92 -11.88 7.34 -0.58
CA ASP A 92 -12.46 7.09 -1.92
C ASP A 92 -12.10 5.74 -2.55
N GLY A 93 -11.61 4.74 -1.81
CA GLY A 93 -11.35 3.44 -2.43
C GLY A 93 -11.00 2.29 -1.50
N ASP A 94 -11.21 1.08 -2.02
CA ASP A 94 -10.82 -0.16 -1.36
C ASP A 94 -9.29 -0.28 -1.29
N PHE A 95 -8.78 -0.70 -0.14
CA PHE A 95 -7.36 -0.99 0.07
C PHE A 95 -7.05 -2.46 -0.20
N TRP A 96 -5.98 -2.73 -0.97
CA TRP A 96 -5.51 -4.10 -1.15
C TRP A 96 -4.95 -4.66 0.17
N ILE A 97 -5.47 -5.83 0.56
CA ILE A 97 -4.94 -6.66 1.65
C ILE A 97 -4.43 -7.99 1.09
N GLY A 98 -3.72 -8.76 1.90
CA GLY A 98 -3.09 -10.01 1.48
C GLY A 98 -4.05 -11.16 1.22
N LEU A 99 -5.36 -10.95 1.19
CA LEU A 99 -6.34 -12.01 0.97
C LEU A 99 -6.43 -12.29 -0.53
N TRP A 100 -6.23 -13.54 -0.94
CA TRP A 100 -6.41 -13.95 -2.34
C TRP A 100 -7.22 -15.24 -2.43
N ARG A 101 -8.05 -15.34 -3.47
CA ARG A 101 -8.82 -16.53 -3.78
C ARG A 101 -8.01 -17.48 -4.65
N ARG A 102 -7.85 -18.74 -4.21
CA ARG A 102 -7.31 -19.81 -5.06
C ARG A 102 -8.27 -20.11 -6.21
N GLU A 103 -7.72 -20.23 -7.40
CA GLU A 103 -8.42 -20.77 -8.56
C GLU A 103 -8.47 -22.31 -8.45
N GLU A 104 -9.31 -22.83 -7.55
CA GLU A 104 -9.66 -24.25 -7.62
C GLU A 104 -10.77 -24.44 -8.64
N LYS A 105 -10.54 -25.36 -9.60
CA LYS A 105 -11.58 -25.89 -10.49
C LYS A 105 -12.60 -26.64 -9.63
N GLN A 106 -13.54 -25.90 -9.04
CA GLN A 106 -14.71 -26.35 -8.27
C GLN A 106 -14.79 -27.86 -8.09
N SER A 107 -14.02 -28.40 -7.13
CA SER A 107 -14.41 -29.65 -6.51
C SER A 107 -15.70 -29.36 -5.75
N LYS A 108 -16.79 -29.98 -6.19
CA LYS A 108 -18.10 -29.91 -5.52
C LYS A 108 -17.90 -30.29 -4.05
N GLY A 109 -17.80 -29.31 -3.16
CA GLY A 109 -17.58 -29.54 -1.72
C GLY A 109 -16.58 -28.63 -1.03
N THR A 110 -15.74 -27.86 -1.74
CA THR A 110 -14.83 -26.91 -1.06
C THR A 110 -15.66 -25.76 -0.45
N ALA A 111 -15.60 -25.56 0.86
CA ALA A 111 -16.32 -24.46 1.49
C ALA A 111 -15.77 -23.12 0.99
N CYS A 112 -16.62 -22.10 0.84
CA CYS A 112 -16.18 -20.77 0.36
C CYS A 112 -15.01 -20.20 1.18
N GLN A 113 -14.92 -20.58 2.45
CA GLN A 113 -13.85 -20.15 3.35
C GLN A 113 -12.49 -20.77 2.99
N ASP A 114 -12.45 -21.98 2.47
CA ASP A 114 -11.21 -22.71 2.14
C ASP A 114 -10.60 -22.25 0.81
N LEU A 115 -11.36 -21.47 0.04
CA LEU A 115 -10.92 -20.88 -1.21
C LEU A 115 -10.05 -19.63 -1.01
N TYR A 116 -10.07 -19.00 0.17
CA TYR A 116 -9.28 -17.79 0.44
C TYR A 116 -8.08 -18.10 1.34
N THR A 117 -6.93 -17.55 0.98
CA THR A 117 -5.70 -17.68 1.76
C THR A 117 -4.91 -16.38 1.76
N TRP A 118 -4.03 -16.20 2.75
CA TRP A 118 -3.22 -15.00 2.91
C TRP A 118 -1.91 -15.11 2.13
N THR A 119 -1.48 -14.01 1.49
CA THR A 119 -0.27 -13.99 0.65
C THR A 119 1.04 -14.21 1.41
N ASP A 120 0.98 -14.12 2.73
CA ASP A 120 2.09 -14.35 3.64
C ASP A 120 2.07 -15.72 4.33
N GLY A 121 1.07 -16.54 4.03
CA GLY A 121 0.90 -17.85 4.63
C GLY A 121 0.30 -17.81 6.04
N SER A 122 -0.22 -16.68 6.51
CA SER A 122 -0.99 -16.63 7.76
C SER A 122 -2.14 -17.64 7.72
N LEU A 123 -2.36 -18.32 8.85
CA LEU A 123 -3.48 -19.26 9.05
C LEU A 123 -4.71 -18.57 9.66
N SER A 124 -4.72 -17.24 9.71
CA SER A 124 -5.82 -16.47 10.27
C SER A 124 -7.15 -16.88 9.64
N THR A 125 -8.07 -17.31 10.52
CA THR A 125 -9.48 -17.55 10.21
C THR A 125 -10.33 -16.31 10.43
N PHE A 126 -9.72 -15.19 10.83
CA PHE A 126 -10.43 -13.94 11.05
C PHE A 126 -11.07 -13.45 9.76
N ARG A 127 -12.36 -13.13 9.84
CA ARG A 127 -13.19 -12.69 8.73
C ARG A 127 -13.79 -11.35 9.14
N GLY A 128 -13.04 -10.27 8.92
CA GLY A 128 -13.49 -8.91 9.18
C GLY A 128 -14.76 -8.59 8.38
N THR A 129 -15.60 -7.72 8.93
CA THR A 129 -16.91 -7.36 8.34
C THR A 129 -16.87 -6.07 7.51
N ASN A 130 -15.70 -5.43 7.35
CA ASN A 130 -15.59 -4.12 6.70
C ASN A 130 -15.40 -4.22 5.17
N SER A 131 -16.20 -3.45 4.42
CA SER A 131 -16.16 -3.35 2.95
C SER A 131 -14.93 -2.63 2.40
N SER A 132 -14.20 -1.86 3.21
CA SER A 132 -13.11 -0.96 2.78
C SER A 132 -11.82 -1.68 2.37
N PHE A 133 -11.72 -3.00 2.62
CA PHE A 133 -10.57 -3.80 2.23
C PHE A 133 -10.95 -4.71 1.08
N SER A 134 -10.04 -4.85 0.11
CA SER A 134 -10.18 -5.71 -1.06
C SER A 134 -9.06 -6.76 -1.18
N GLY A 135 -9.45 -7.98 -1.52
CA GLY A 135 -8.55 -9.09 -1.81
C GLY A 135 -8.61 -9.47 -3.29
N ALA A 136 -7.61 -10.19 -3.79
CA ALA A 136 -7.63 -10.67 -5.17
C ALA A 136 -8.72 -11.73 -5.40
N GLY A 137 -9.39 -11.66 -6.56
CA GLY A 137 -10.40 -12.62 -7.00
C GLY A 137 -11.84 -12.34 -6.51
N ARG A 138 -12.13 -11.07 -6.20
CA ARG A 138 -13.50 -10.55 -6.08
C ARG A 138 -14.19 -10.44 -7.44
#